data_AF-A0A7G5XAU6-F1
#
_entry.id   AF-A0A7G5XAU6-F1
#
_cell.length_a   1.000
_cell.length_b   1.000
_cell.length_c   1.000
_cell.angle_alpha   90.00
_cell.angle_beta   90.00
_cell.angle_gamma   90.00
#
_symmetry.space_group_name_H-M   'P 1'
#
loop_
_entity.id
_entity.type
_entity.pdbx_description
1 polymer ?
#
loop_
_entity_poly.entity_id
_entity_poly.type
_entity_poly.pdbx_seq_one_letter_code
_entity_poly.pdbx_strand_id
1 'polypeptide(L)'
;MDDQVLFAQYAARVNEWGNQVKETLALRGASTDGASSLLEFIAEHDGEWTEEAVRELQRLADDVYVGALRQYVMEAAAWGRQVEQALSARRMAEDVGLSSLLAYIDGHGDEWTEEAIYELQRLVDDVYTRAVRLADSSAADREEEATQEQVEGESVSPELESENKENEDGWLDTSGTAERVEDAKEPAFMAELSDSPTDAADGEPDQVDNVTDGKRRWVDADDGGEPRQQVAPGRHVLPPLPYRYDALEPHISEEIMRLHHTKHHQSYVDGLNQAERMMAEARRTNNFDLLKHWEREAAFHGSGHYLHTIFWYNMHPEGGGEPRGELRAQIERDFGSFTAFRRHFTEAAKSAEGVGWALLVWAPRAHRLEILQAKKHQLMAQWDVIPLLVLDVWEHAYYLQYKNDRAAYIEHWWNVVNWRNVEERFHEAQKLRWQPF
;
A
#
# COMPACT_ATOMS: atom_id res chain seq x y z
N MET A 1 18.83 39.80 6.88
CA MET A 1 18.33 39.45 5.54
C MET A 1 17.47 40.64 5.12
N ASP A 2 17.57 41.10 3.88
CA ASP A 2 16.73 42.19 3.39
C ASP A 2 15.27 41.70 3.34
N ASP A 3 14.32 42.47 3.87
CA ASP A 3 12.90 42.09 3.94
C ASP A 3 12.35 41.79 2.53
N GLN A 4 12.86 42.48 1.50
CA GLN A 4 12.54 42.19 0.10
C GLN A 4 12.93 40.77 -0.33
N VAL A 5 14.08 40.27 0.14
CA VAL A 5 14.54 38.91 -0.18
C VAL A 5 13.65 37.88 0.49
N LEU A 6 13.22 38.12 1.73
CA LEU A 6 12.31 37.23 2.45
C LEU A 6 10.92 37.20 1.80
N PHE A 7 10.40 38.36 1.37
CA PHE A 7 9.12 38.44 0.69
C PHE A 7 9.15 37.79 -0.69
N ALA A 8 10.21 37.99 -1.46
CA ALA A 8 10.39 37.29 -2.74
C ALA A 8 10.46 35.76 -2.56
N GLN A 9 11.15 35.28 -1.53
CA GLN A 9 11.19 33.85 -1.19
C GLN A 9 9.84 33.31 -0.73
N TYR A 10 9.04 34.11 -0.03
CA TYR A 10 7.68 33.75 0.34
C TYR A 10 6.79 33.64 -0.90
N ALA A 11 6.78 34.66 -1.76
CA ALA A 11 6.01 34.67 -2.99
C ALA A 11 6.36 33.52 -3.94
N ALA A 12 7.65 33.19 -4.08
CA ALA A 12 8.08 32.05 -4.89
C ALA A 12 7.50 30.71 -4.38
N ARG A 13 7.47 30.51 -3.06
CA ARG A 13 6.86 29.31 -2.44
C ARG A 13 5.35 29.27 -2.64
N VAL A 14 4.67 30.41 -2.45
CA VAL A 14 3.22 30.51 -2.67
C VAL A 14 2.87 30.29 -4.14
N ASN A 15 3.72 30.73 -5.09
CA ASN A 15 3.55 30.49 -6.52
C ASN A 15 3.66 29.00 -6.86
N GLU A 16 4.67 28.31 -6.33
CA GLU A 16 4.82 26.87 -6.52
C GLU A 16 3.62 26.11 -5.97
N TRP A 17 3.23 26.41 -4.72
CA TRP A 17 2.05 25.82 -4.09
C TRP A 17 0.76 26.11 -4.87
N GLY A 18 0.55 27.35 -5.31
CA GLY A 18 -0.63 27.76 -6.07
C GLY A 18 -0.77 27.01 -7.40
N ASN A 19 0.35 26.75 -8.08
CA ASN A 19 0.37 25.93 -9.30
C ASN A 19 -0.03 24.48 -9.00
N GLN A 20 0.50 23.88 -7.93
CA GLN A 20 0.14 22.51 -7.52
C GLN A 20 -1.35 22.39 -7.17
N VAL A 21 -1.90 23.37 -6.45
CA VAL A 21 -3.33 23.42 -6.10
C VAL A 21 -4.18 23.57 -7.37
N LYS A 22 -3.80 24.48 -8.28
CA LYS A 22 -4.49 24.68 -9.57
C LYS A 22 -4.55 23.40 -10.41
N GLU A 23 -3.42 22.71 -10.57
CA GLU A 23 -3.36 21.43 -11.30
C GLU A 23 -4.24 20.37 -10.62
N THR A 24 -4.19 20.29 -9.30
CA THR A 24 -4.99 19.32 -8.53
C THR A 24 -6.49 19.57 -8.68
N LEU A 25 -6.93 20.83 -8.61
CA LEU A 25 -8.34 21.22 -8.80
C LEU A 25 -8.78 20.95 -10.25
N ALA A 26 -7.95 21.26 -11.24
CA ALA A 26 -8.23 20.99 -12.64
C ALA A 26 -8.43 19.50 -12.93
N LEU A 27 -7.55 18.64 -12.38
CA LEU A 27 -7.68 17.18 -12.51
C LEU A 27 -8.97 16.63 -11.90
N ARG A 28 -9.54 17.34 -10.92
CA ARG A 28 -10.79 16.98 -10.25
C ARG A 28 -12.03 17.65 -10.88
N GLY A 29 -11.85 18.46 -11.93
CA GLY A 29 -12.93 19.23 -12.55
C GLY A 29 -13.51 20.32 -11.64
N ALA A 30 -12.75 20.75 -10.63
CA ALA A 30 -13.13 21.83 -9.71
C ALA A 30 -12.73 23.21 -10.27
N SER A 31 -13.33 24.29 -9.73
CA SER A 31 -12.94 25.65 -10.13
C SER A 31 -11.48 25.92 -9.76
N THR A 32 -10.74 26.53 -10.69
CA THR A 32 -9.35 26.96 -10.52
C THR A 32 -9.22 28.47 -10.34
N ASP A 33 -10.33 29.19 -10.18
CA ASP A 33 -10.36 30.65 -10.31
C ASP A 33 -9.53 31.31 -9.22
N GLY A 34 -9.70 30.90 -7.96
CA GLY A 34 -8.91 31.44 -6.85
C GLY A 34 -7.41 31.21 -7.02
N ALA A 35 -7.01 29.98 -7.40
CA ALA A 35 -5.61 29.68 -7.65
C ALA A 35 -5.05 30.45 -8.86
N SER A 36 -5.88 30.70 -9.87
CA SER A 36 -5.48 31.51 -11.03
C SER A 36 -5.30 32.97 -10.65
N SER A 37 -6.21 33.55 -9.88
CA SER A 37 -6.10 34.93 -9.38
C SER A 37 -4.89 35.13 -8.47
N LEU A 38 -4.58 34.15 -7.62
CA LEU A 38 -3.36 34.16 -6.81
C LEU A 38 -2.10 34.19 -7.67
N LEU A 39 -2.02 33.33 -8.69
CA LEU A 39 -0.86 33.24 -9.59
C LEU A 39 -0.71 34.50 -10.46
N GLU A 40 -1.82 35.06 -10.93
CA GLU A 40 -1.85 36.35 -11.64
C GLU A 40 -1.34 37.47 -10.73
N PHE A 41 -1.82 37.55 -9.49
CA PHE A 41 -1.37 38.54 -8.52
C PHE A 41 0.15 38.47 -8.29
N ILE A 42 0.70 37.26 -8.16
CA ILE A 42 2.15 37.07 -7.97
C ILE A 42 2.93 37.52 -9.22
N ALA A 43 2.45 37.17 -10.42
CA ALA A 43 3.09 37.56 -11.67
C ALA A 43 3.12 39.09 -11.87
N GLU A 44 2.11 39.81 -11.38
CA GLU A 44 2.02 41.27 -11.44
C GLU A 44 3.00 41.98 -10.47
N HIS A 45 3.46 41.30 -9.41
CA HIS A 45 4.31 41.87 -8.35
C HIS A 45 5.75 41.32 -8.37
N ASP A 46 6.15 40.60 -9.42
CA ASP A 46 7.48 39.99 -9.54
C ASP A 46 8.61 41.03 -9.53
N GLY A 47 9.22 41.24 -8.36
CA GLY A 47 10.38 42.11 -8.14
C GLY A 47 10.18 43.25 -7.15
N GLU A 48 8.96 43.55 -6.72
CA GLU A 48 8.66 44.64 -5.77
C GLU A 48 7.58 44.19 -4.76
N TRP A 49 7.99 43.73 -3.58
CA TRP A 49 7.08 43.21 -2.55
C TRP A 49 6.93 44.22 -1.39
N THR A 50 5.88 45.03 -1.42
CA THR A 50 5.53 45.88 -0.28
C THR A 50 4.87 45.06 0.84
N GLU A 51 4.85 45.59 2.07
CA GLU A 51 4.12 44.93 3.16
C GLU A 51 2.62 44.76 2.83
N GLU A 52 2.02 45.73 2.14
CA GLU A 52 0.64 45.64 1.68
C GLU A 52 0.44 44.52 0.66
N ALA A 53 1.36 44.38 -0.32
CA ALA A 53 1.31 43.32 -1.31
C ALA A 53 1.45 41.93 -0.67
N VAL A 54 2.31 41.81 0.35
CA VAL A 54 2.49 40.55 1.10
C VAL A 54 1.24 40.21 1.92
N ARG A 55 0.56 41.19 2.53
CA ARG A 55 -0.72 40.94 3.22
C ARG A 55 -1.81 40.48 2.27
N GLU A 56 -1.87 41.08 1.08
CA GLU A 56 -2.84 40.65 0.07
C GLU A 56 -2.50 39.28 -0.51
N LEU A 57 -1.21 38.98 -0.72
CA LEU A 57 -0.74 37.64 -1.09
C LEU A 57 -1.16 36.59 -0.06
N GLN A 58 -1.00 36.89 1.24
CA GLN A 58 -1.45 36.03 2.33
C GLN A 58 -2.95 35.80 2.26
N ARG A 59 -3.73 36.88 2.10
CA ARG A 59 -5.20 36.81 2.01
C ARG A 59 -5.66 35.94 0.83
N LEU A 60 -5.04 36.10 -0.34
CA LEU A 60 -5.33 35.30 -1.53
C LEU A 60 -4.93 33.83 -1.34
N ALA A 61 -3.79 33.56 -0.69
CA ALA A 61 -3.40 32.21 -0.35
C ALA A 61 -4.40 31.54 0.61
N ASP A 62 -4.87 32.28 1.62
CA ASP A 62 -5.88 31.80 2.56
C ASP A 62 -7.22 31.52 1.84
N ASP A 63 -7.65 32.38 0.90
CA ASP A 63 -8.85 32.14 0.08
C ASP A 63 -8.74 30.87 -0.77
N VAL A 64 -7.57 30.66 -1.41
CA VAL A 64 -7.29 29.44 -2.19
C VAL A 64 -7.33 28.20 -1.31
N TYR A 65 -6.75 28.30 -0.11
CA TYR A 65 -6.74 27.22 0.86
C TYR A 65 -8.16 26.85 1.31
N VAL A 66 -8.96 27.84 1.74
CA VAL A 66 -10.36 27.65 2.12
C VAL A 66 -11.19 27.08 0.97
N GLY A 67 -10.97 27.56 -0.25
CA GLY A 67 -11.62 27.02 -1.44
C GLY A 67 -11.32 25.54 -1.67
N ALA A 68 -10.05 25.14 -1.52
CA ALA A 68 -9.64 23.74 -1.65
C ALA A 68 -10.24 22.84 -0.54
N LEU A 69 -10.31 23.34 0.69
CA LEU A 69 -10.96 22.63 1.79
C LEU A 69 -12.46 22.41 1.53
N ARG A 70 -13.17 23.44 1.06
CA ARG A 70 -14.58 23.32 0.67
C ARG A 70 -14.79 22.31 -0.44
N GLN A 71 -13.90 22.27 -1.42
CA GLN A 71 -13.97 21.25 -2.49
C GLN A 71 -13.85 19.84 -1.91
N TYR A 72 -12.91 19.61 -0.99
CA TYR A 72 -12.76 18.33 -0.30
C TYR A 72 -14.03 17.93 0.47
N VAL A 73 -14.65 18.86 1.18
CA VAL A 73 -15.93 18.65 1.89
C VAL A 73 -17.05 18.22 0.93
N MET A 74 -17.18 18.91 -0.21
CA MET A 74 -18.18 18.55 -1.22
C MET A 74 -17.95 17.15 -1.79
N GLU A 75 -16.69 16.78 -2.03
CA GLU A 75 -16.30 15.44 -2.48
C GLU A 75 -16.65 14.38 -1.44
N ALA A 76 -16.33 14.62 -0.16
CA ALA A 76 -16.66 13.73 0.95
C ALA A 76 -18.19 13.54 1.09
N ALA A 77 -18.96 14.62 0.97
CA ALA A 77 -20.42 14.57 1.00
C ALA A 77 -21.01 13.79 -0.19
N ALA A 78 -20.47 14.02 -1.40
CA ALA A 78 -20.90 13.32 -2.59
C ALA A 78 -20.59 11.81 -2.51
N TRP A 79 -19.39 11.47 -2.04
CA TRP A 79 -18.99 10.10 -1.78
C TRP A 79 -19.90 9.44 -0.72
N GLY A 80 -20.16 10.11 0.40
CA GLY A 80 -21.07 9.60 1.43
C GLY A 80 -22.46 9.28 0.89
N ARG A 81 -23.04 10.16 0.06
CA ARG A 81 -24.34 9.90 -0.61
C ARG A 81 -24.29 8.71 -1.57
N GLN A 82 -23.16 8.48 -2.26
CA GLN A 82 -23.01 7.29 -3.11
C GLN A 82 -22.96 6.00 -2.28
N VAL A 83 -22.28 6.03 -1.13
CA VAL A 83 -22.27 4.91 -0.18
C VAL A 83 -23.70 4.64 0.33
N GLU A 84 -24.47 5.67 0.67
CA GLU A 84 -25.88 5.55 1.07
C GLU A 84 -26.73 4.84 0.02
N GLN A 85 -26.60 5.27 -1.23
CA GLN A 85 -27.34 4.70 -2.35
C GLN A 85 -26.95 3.24 -2.57
N ALA A 86 -25.66 2.92 -2.47
CA ALA A 86 -25.17 1.55 -2.63
C ALA A 86 -25.67 0.62 -1.52
N LEU A 87 -25.68 1.07 -0.26
CA LEU A 87 -26.19 0.31 0.88
C LEU A 87 -27.71 0.13 0.81
N SER A 88 -28.43 1.19 0.43
CA SER A 88 -29.89 1.17 0.25
C SER A 88 -30.32 0.22 -0.88
N ALA A 89 -29.61 0.22 -2.01
CA ALA A 89 -29.87 -0.70 -3.13
C ALA A 89 -29.67 -2.17 -2.73
N ARG A 90 -28.80 -2.43 -1.74
CA ARG A 90 -28.53 -3.75 -1.18
C ARG A 90 -29.41 -4.10 0.02
N ARG A 91 -30.38 -3.24 0.38
CA ARG A 91 -31.25 -3.37 1.57
C ARG A 91 -30.48 -3.54 2.88
N MET A 92 -29.27 -3.00 2.96
CA MET A 92 -28.46 -3.06 4.17
C MET A 92 -28.93 -1.96 5.13
N ALA A 93 -29.46 -2.36 6.29
CA ALA A 93 -30.11 -1.45 7.24
C ALA A 93 -29.14 -0.82 8.26
N GLU A 94 -27.87 -1.22 8.27
CA GLU A 94 -26.90 -0.79 9.27
C GLU A 94 -26.29 0.56 8.91
N ASP A 95 -26.43 1.55 9.81
CA ASP A 95 -25.78 2.85 9.65
C ASP A 95 -24.27 2.70 9.88
N VAL A 96 -23.52 2.77 8.79
CA VAL A 96 -22.06 2.72 8.76
C VAL A 96 -21.40 4.00 9.31
N GLY A 97 -22.13 4.82 10.06
CA GLY A 97 -21.68 6.13 10.56
C GLY A 97 -21.92 7.27 9.56
N LEU A 98 -22.67 6.99 8.49
CA LEU A 98 -22.92 7.96 7.42
C LEU A 98 -23.74 9.14 7.93
N SER A 99 -24.71 8.89 8.81
CA SER A 99 -25.53 9.94 9.42
C SER A 99 -24.67 10.94 10.21
N SER A 100 -23.64 10.43 10.89
CA SER A 100 -22.69 11.28 11.64
C SER A 100 -21.80 12.09 10.71
N LEU A 101 -21.31 11.49 9.61
CA LEU A 101 -20.52 12.19 8.60
C LEU A 101 -21.33 13.33 7.96
N LEU A 102 -22.54 13.04 7.49
CA LEU A 102 -23.39 14.05 6.84
C LEU A 102 -23.84 15.14 7.82
N ALA A 103 -24.23 14.78 9.05
CA ALA A 103 -24.56 15.76 10.08
C ALA A 103 -23.37 16.65 10.46
N TYR A 104 -22.16 16.08 10.47
CA TYR A 104 -20.93 16.85 10.72
C TYR A 104 -20.68 17.85 9.60
N ILE A 105 -20.85 17.44 8.33
CA ILE A 105 -20.73 18.33 7.16
C ILE A 105 -21.79 19.43 7.20
N ASP A 106 -23.05 19.07 7.37
CA ASP A 106 -24.17 20.03 7.39
C ASP A 106 -24.06 21.02 8.57
N GLY A 107 -23.52 20.58 9.71
CA GLY A 107 -23.35 21.40 10.90
C GLY A 107 -22.27 22.50 10.78
N HIS A 108 -21.30 22.35 9.87
CA HIS A 108 -20.20 23.32 9.67
C HIS A 108 -20.51 24.37 8.59
N GLY A 109 -21.45 24.10 7.69
CA GLY A 109 -21.79 25.03 6.60
C GLY A 109 -20.58 25.39 5.75
N ASP A 110 -20.29 26.69 5.64
CA ASP A 110 -19.19 27.22 4.81
C ASP A 110 -17.89 27.50 5.59
N GLU A 111 -17.87 27.28 6.90
CA GLU A 111 -16.74 27.58 7.80
C GLU A 111 -15.97 26.30 8.14
N TRP A 112 -14.83 26.11 7.49
CA TRP A 112 -13.98 24.93 7.66
C TRP A 112 -12.59 25.33 8.12
N THR A 113 -12.18 24.84 9.30
CA THR A 113 -10.81 24.96 9.82
C THR A 113 -10.00 23.70 9.52
N GLU A 114 -8.69 23.73 9.69
CA GLU A 114 -7.84 22.55 9.53
C GLU A 114 -8.27 21.42 10.48
N GLU A 115 -8.55 21.75 11.74
CA GLU A 115 -9.01 20.79 12.74
C GLU A 115 -10.34 20.13 12.34
N ALA A 116 -11.26 20.92 11.78
CA ALA A 116 -12.53 20.40 11.27
C ALA A 116 -12.32 19.45 10.08
N ILE A 117 -11.32 19.71 9.25
CA ILE A 117 -10.97 18.85 8.11
C ILE A 117 -10.31 17.55 8.56
N TYR A 118 -9.46 17.57 9.58
CA TYR A 118 -8.92 16.35 10.17
C TYR A 118 -10.01 15.45 10.75
N GLU A 119 -10.99 16.04 11.45
CA GLU A 119 -12.11 15.27 11.98
C GLU A 119 -13.03 14.77 10.86
N LEU A 120 -13.24 15.56 9.80
CA LEU A 120 -13.93 15.11 8.60
C LEU A 120 -13.24 13.89 7.95
N GLN A 121 -11.91 13.94 7.80
CA GLN A 121 -11.12 12.81 7.29
C GLN A 121 -11.31 11.56 8.16
N ARG A 122 -11.24 11.72 9.48
CA ARG A 122 -11.46 10.63 10.43
C ARG A 122 -12.85 10.00 10.29
N LEU A 123 -13.89 10.83 10.08
CA LEU A 123 -15.26 10.35 9.86
C LEU A 123 -15.41 9.63 8.52
N VAL A 124 -14.79 10.15 7.46
CA VAL A 124 -14.74 9.50 6.14
C VAL A 124 -14.09 8.11 6.25
N ASP A 125 -12.96 8.01 6.93
CA ASP A 125 -12.23 6.75 7.12
C ASP A 125 -13.02 5.72 7.95
N ASP A 126 -13.74 6.18 8.98
CA ASP A 126 -14.60 5.32 9.80
C ASP A 126 -15.79 4.79 8.99
N VAL A 127 -16.46 5.66 8.22
CA VAL A 127 -17.53 5.26 7.29
C VAL A 127 -17.02 4.26 6.26
N TYR A 128 -15.85 4.52 5.67
CA TYR A 128 -15.23 3.63 4.70
C TYR A 128 -14.95 2.25 5.33
N THR A 129 -14.31 2.23 6.50
CA THR A 129 -13.95 1.00 7.20
C THR A 129 -15.17 0.16 7.54
N ARG A 130 -16.25 0.79 8.03
CA ARG A 130 -17.50 0.10 8.37
C ARG A 130 -18.23 -0.39 7.14
N ALA A 131 -18.29 0.41 6.07
CA ALA A 131 -18.92 0.01 4.81
C ALA A 131 -18.21 -1.18 4.16
N VAL A 132 -16.88 -1.25 4.22
CA VAL A 132 -16.10 -2.40 3.75
C VAL A 132 -16.40 -3.64 4.60
N ARG A 133 -16.36 -3.53 5.93
CA ARG A 133 -16.68 -4.67 6.82
C ARG A 133 -18.08 -5.22 6.59
N LEU A 134 -19.06 -4.33 6.40
CA LEU A 134 -20.44 -4.70 6.13
C LEU A 134 -20.59 -5.39 4.77
N ALA A 135 -19.82 -4.96 3.76
CA ALA A 135 -19.76 -5.65 2.48
C ALA A 135 -19.12 -7.04 2.61
N ASP A 136 -18.11 -7.20 3.46
CA ASP A 136 -17.44 -8.48 3.72
C ASP A 136 -18.34 -9.45 4.51
N SER A 137 -19.08 -8.99 5.52
CA SER A 137 -20.01 -9.84 6.29
C SER A 137 -21.18 -10.32 5.42
N SER A 138 -21.74 -9.45 4.57
CA SER A 138 -22.78 -9.84 3.62
C SER A 138 -22.30 -10.82 2.54
N ALA A 139 -21.00 -10.86 2.25
CA ALA A 139 -20.43 -11.86 1.36
C ALA A 139 -20.28 -13.22 2.06
N ALA A 140 -19.85 -13.22 3.33
CA ALA A 140 -19.77 -14.42 4.16
C ALA A 140 -21.15 -15.05 4.40
N ASP A 141 -22.16 -14.25 4.73
CA ASP A 141 -23.53 -14.73 4.94
C ASP A 141 -24.11 -15.38 3.66
N ARG A 142 -23.77 -14.84 2.47
CA ARG A 142 -24.18 -15.41 1.17
C ARG A 142 -23.46 -16.72 0.82
N GLU A 143 -22.21 -16.89 1.24
CA GLU A 143 -21.50 -18.17 1.10
C GLU A 143 -22.07 -19.23 2.06
N GLU A 144 -22.48 -18.83 3.26
CA GLU A 144 -23.11 -19.71 4.25
C GLU A 144 -24.54 -20.12 3.85
N GLU A 145 -25.32 -19.20 3.29
CA GLU A 145 -26.67 -19.47 2.76
C GLU A 145 -26.60 -20.34 1.48
N ALA A 146 -25.64 -20.09 0.58
CA ALA A 146 -25.44 -20.92 -0.61
C ALA A 146 -24.94 -22.34 -0.29
N THR A 147 -24.21 -22.52 0.81
CA THR A 147 -23.81 -23.85 1.29
C THR A 147 -24.93 -24.57 2.04
N GLN A 148 -25.82 -23.85 2.74
CA GLN A 148 -27.04 -24.42 3.31
C GLN A 148 -28.07 -24.84 2.25
N GLU A 149 -28.29 -24.05 1.19
CA GLU A 149 -29.16 -24.43 0.07
C GLU A 149 -28.65 -25.66 -0.70
N GLN A 150 -27.33 -25.85 -0.79
CA GLN A 150 -26.74 -27.06 -1.37
C GLN A 150 -26.94 -28.30 -0.48
N VAL A 151 -27.00 -28.13 0.84
CA VAL A 151 -27.28 -29.23 1.79
C VAL A 151 -28.78 -29.56 1.84
N GLU A 152 -29.66 -28.57 1.67
CA GLU A 152 -31.12 -28.79 1.62
C GLU A 152 -31.61 -29.33 0.25
N GLY A 153 -30.88 -29.06 -0.83
CA GLY A 153 -31.15 -29.61 -2.18
C GLY A 153 -30.85 -31.10 -2.35
N GLU A 154 -30.11 -31.71 -1.41
CA GLU A 154 -29.79 -33.14 -1.39
C GLU A 154 -30.53 -33.89 -0.27
N SER A 155 -31.84 -33.66 -0.08
CA SER A 155 -32.66 -34.69 0.57
C SER A 155 -34.12 -34.64 0.14
N VAL A 156 -34.60 -35.74 -0.43
CA VAL A 156 -35.76 -36.54 0.04
C VAL A 156 -36.09 -37.61 -1.00
N SER A 157 -36.05 -38.88 -0.59
CA SER A 157 -37.15 -39.86 -0.77
C SER A 157 -36.84 -41.21 -0.07
N PRO A 158 -37.87 -41.99 0.33
CA PRO A 158 -38.00 -42.51 1.70
C PRO A 158 -38.00 -44.06 1.80
N GLU A 159 -38.26 -44.54 3.03
CA GLU A 159 -38.60 -45.91 3.47
C GLU A 159 -37.46 -46.74 4.10
N LEU A 160 -37.47 -46.89 5.43
CA LEU A 160 -38.08 -48.05 6.10
C LEU A 160 -37.94 -47.94 7.63
N GLU A 161 -39.08 -48.12 8.30
CA GLU A 161 -39.24 -48.21 9.75
C GLU A 161 -38.47 -49.41 10.33
N SER A 162 -37.80 -49.20 11.48
CA SER A 162 -37.91 -50.13 12.60
C SER A 162 -37.51 -49.47 13.91
N GLU A 163 -38.33 -49.73 14.91
CA GLU A 163 -38.29 -49.24 16.27
C GLU A 163 -37.02 -49.68 17.02
N ASN A 164 -36.43 -48.81 17.84
CA ASN A 164 -36.23 -49.15 19.25
C ASN A 164 -35.95 -47.94 20.14
N LYS A 165 -36.54 -48.02 21.32
CA LYS A 165 -36.62 -47.03 22.39
C LYS A 165 -35.45 -47.13 23.38
N GLU A 166 -35.20 -45.98 24.02
CA GLU A 166 -34.85 -45.76 25.45
C GLU A 166 -33.38 -45.62 25.93
N ASN A 167 -33.25 -44.56 26.76
CA ASN A 167 -32.28 -44.18 27.80
C ASN A 167 -30.99 -43.47 27.37
N GLU A 168 -30.82 -42.16 27.60
CA GLU A 168 -30.61 -41.39 28.86
C GLU A 168 -29.22 -41.54 29.51
N ASP A 169 -28.57 -40.36 29.65
CA ASP A 169 -27.55 -39.93 30.60
C ASP A 169 -26.06 -40.32 30.49
N GLY A 170 -25.21 -39.27 30.50
CA GLY A 170 -24.16 -39.17 31.53
C GLY A 170 -22.67 -39.18 31.13
N TRP A 171 -22.12 -37.99 30.88
CA TRP A 171 -20.84 -37.43 31.35
C TRP A 171 -19.56 -38.29 31.60
N LEU A 172 -18.46 -37.79 30.99
CA LEU A 172 -17.06 -37.67 31.42
C LEU A 172 -16.10 -38.89 31.56
N ASP A 173 -14.99 -38.72 30.82
CA ASP A 173 -13.57 -38.96 31.16
C ASP A 173 -13.08 -40.38 31.51
N THR A 174 -12.12 -40.88 30.73
CA THR A 174 -10.82 -41.32 31.28
C THR A 174 -9.75 -41.44 30.19
N SER A 175 -8.60 -40.84 30.50
CA SER A 175 -7.26 -41.04 29.92
C SER A 175 -6.80 -42.50 29.81
N GLY A 176 -6.01 -42.83 28.78
CA GLY A 176 -5.19 -44.07 28.80
C GLY A 176 -4.47 -44.44 27.49
N THR A 177 -3.26 -43.91 27.31
CA THR A 177 -2.04 -44.49 26.68
C THR A 177 -2.13 -45.61 25.61
N ALA A 178 -1.63 -45.26 24.42
CA ALA A 178 -0.67 -45.96 23.55
C ALA A 178 -0.71 -47.48 23.34
N GLU A 179 -0.89 -47.91 22.08
CA GLU A 179 0.00 -48.84 21.38
C GLU A 179 -0.23 -48.84 19.85
N ARG A 180 0.80 -49.23 19.10
CA ARG A 180 1.05 -49.06 17.65
C ARG A 180 1.09 -50.43 16.97
N VAL A 181 0.39 -50.64 15.85
CA VAL A 181 0.70 -51.58 14.72
C VAL A 181 -0.14 -51.14 13.50
N GLU A 182 0.43 -50.55 12.45
CA GLU A 182 0.77 -51.14 11.12
C GLU A 182 -0.36 -51.91 10.41
N ASP A 183 -0.86 -51.39 9.27
CA ASP A 183 -0.69 -51.91 7.90
C ASP A 183 -1.85 -51.55 6.95
N ALA A 184 -1.48 -51.36 5.67
CA ALA A 184 -2.22 -51.68 4.43
C ALA A 184 -2.54 -50.53 3.43
N LYS A 185 -1.64 -50.44 2.43
CA LYS A 185 -1.87 -50.59 0.97
C LYS A 185 -2.89 -49.69 0.23
N GLU A 186 -2.36 -48.94 -0.74
CA GLU A 186 -3.06 -48.51 -1.98
C GLU A 186 -3.52 -49.73 -2.83
N PRO A 187 -4.42 -49.59 -3.83
CA PRO A 187 -4.00 -49.14 -5.18
C PRO A 187 -5.04 -48.37 -6.03
N ALA A 188 -4.55 -47.89 -7.16
CA ALA A 188 -5.17 -47.17 -8.28
C ALA A 188 -6.31 -47.92 -9.03
N PHE A 189 -7.11 -47.19 -9.83
CA PHE A 189 -7.60 -47.67 -11.13
C PHE A 189 -8.07 -46.53 -12.07
N MET A 190 -7.51 -46.52 -13.29
CA MET A 190 -8.04 -45.87 -14.52
C MET A 190 -8.73 -46.95 -15.38
N ALA A 191 -9.78 -46.59 -16.11
CA ALA A 191 -10.16 -47.14 -17.44
C ALA A 191 -11.30 -46.28 -18.00
N GLU A 192 -11.07 -45.46 -19.04
CA GLU A 192 -11.22 -45.77 -20.48
C GLU A 192 -12.63 -46.14 -20.93
N LEU A 193 -13.22 -45.30 -21.80
CA LEU A 193 -14.01 -45.76 -22.96
C LEU A 193 -13.77 -44.82 -24.16
N SER A 194 -13.28 -45.43 -25.23
CA SER A 194 -13.08 -44.91 -26.59
C SER A 194 -14.36 -44.94 -27.41
N ASP A 195 -14.60 -43.96 -28.29
CA ASP A 195 -14.49 -44.13 -29.75
C ASP A 195 -14.85 -42.83 -30.50
N SER A 196 -14.05 -42.49 -31.52
CA SER A 196 -14.30 -41.49 -32.59
C SER A 196 -15.01 -42.19 -33.77
N PRO A 197 -15.26 -41.63 -34.99
CA PRO A 197 -14.81 -40.34 -35.60
C PRO A 197 -15.86 -39.64 -36.52
N THR A 198 -15.51 -38.46 -37.07
CA THR A 198 -15.49 -38.16 -38.54
C THR A 198 -15.14 -36.70 -38.86
N ASP A 199 -13.98 -36.53 -39.52
CA ASP A 199 -13.61 -35.72 -40.69
C ASP A 199 -14.28 -34.38 -41.11
N ALA A 200 -13.36 -33.45 -41.44
CA ALA A 200 -13.21 -32.67 -42.69
C ALA A 200 -13.38 -31.13 -42.64
N ALA A 201 -12.26 -30.47 -43.01
CA ALA A 201 -12.13 -29.35 -43.98
C ALA A 201 -12.62 -27.94 -43.56
N ASP A 202 -11.98 -26.80 -43.83
CA ASP A 202 -10.78 -26.36 -44.60
C ASP A 202 -10.45 -24.91 -44.20
N GLY A 203 -9.17 -24.47 -44.33
CA GLY A 203 -8.83 -23.04 -44.58
C GLY A 203 -7.54 -22.47 -43.95
N GLU A 204 -6.38 -22.65 -44.61
CA GLU A 204 -5.17 -21.78 -44.53
C GLU A 204 -5.34 -20.53 -45.46
N PRO A 205 -4.43 -19.51 -45.55
CA PRO A 205 -3.05 -19.32 -45.03
C PRO A 205 -2.86 -17.96 -44.29
N ASP A 206 -1.74 -17.51 -43.71
CA ASP A 206 -0.43 -17.25 -44.33
C ASP A 206 0.64 -16.81 -43.28
N GLN A 207 1.90 -16.89 -43.69
CA GLN A 207 3.15 -16.88 -42.92
C GLN A 207 3.51 -15.56 -42.22
N VAL A 208 4.13 -15.66 -41.02
CA VAL A 208 5.13 -14.68 -40.55
C VAL A 208 6.31 -15.40 -39.87
N ASP A 209 7.40 -15.48 -40.63
CA ASP A 209 8.82 -15.68 -40.33
C ASP A 209 9.29 -16.11 -38.93
N ASN A 210 9.84 -17.33 -38.91
CA ASN A 210 10.84 -17.79 -37.96
C ASN A 210 12.18 -17.05 -38.17
N VAL A 211 12.60 -16.28 -37.17
CA VAL A 211 14.03 -16.04 -36.91
C VAL A 211 14.37 -16.64 -35.55
N THR A 212 14.87 -17.86 -35.58
CA THR A 212 15.59 -18.48 -34.47
C THR A 212 17.00 -17.90 -34.38
N ASP A 213 17.28 -17.16 -33.32
CA ASP A 213 18.62 -16.99 -32.74
C ASP A 213 18.39 -16.97 -31.22
N GLY A 214 18.70 -18.00 -30.46
CA GLY A 214 20.05 -18.47 -30.21
C GLY A 214 20.25 -18.50 -28.70
N LYS A 215 19.97 -19.65 -28.07
CA LYS A 215 20.30 -19.98 -26.66
C LYS A 215 19.78 -19.03 -25.56
N ARG A 216 18.52 -19.20 -25.16
CA ARG A 216 18.16 -19.21 -23.73
C ARG A 216 17.27 -20.41 -23.45
N ARG A 217 17.94 -21.56 -23.30
CA ARG A 217 17.37 -22.70 -22.60
C ARG A 217 17.22 -22.22 -21.15
N TRP A 218 16.01 -21.86 -20.75
CA TRP A 218 15.66 -21.88 -19.34
C TRP A 218 15.82 -23.32 -18.91
N VAL A 219 17.01 -23.64 -18.42
CA VAL A 219 17.24 -24.89 -17.72
C VAL A 219 16.45 -24.68 -16.44
N ASP A 220 15.31 -25.36 -16.32
CA ASP A 220 14.81 -25.74 -15.00
C ASP A 220 15.91 -26.61 -14.40
N ALA A 221 16.87 -25.94 -13.77
CA ALA A 221 17.80 -26.58 -12.88
C ALA A 221 16.94 -27.02 -11.71
N ASP A 222 16.66 -28.31 -11.70
CA ASP A 222 16.29 -29.11 -10.55
C ASP A 222 17.44 -29.04 -9.53
N ASP A 223 17.70 -27.83 -9.02
CA ASP A 223 18.46 -27.60 -7.79
C ASP A 223 17.48 -27.99 -6.68
N GLY A 224 17.81 -29.02 -5.90
CA GLY A 224 17.02 -29.51 -4.76
C GLY A 224 16.89 -28.50 -3.61
N GLY A 225 16.56 -27.25 -3.92
CA GLY A 225 16.16 -26.20 -2.99
C GLY A 225 14.70 -26.36 -2.61
N GLU A 226 14.37 -25.93 -1.40
CA GLU A 226 13.00 -25.95 -0.91
C GLU A 226 12.04 -25.27 -1.90
N PRO A 227 10.79 -25.76 -2.03
CA PRO A 227 9.80 -25.15 -2.91
C PRO A 227 9.72 -23.66 -2.62
N ARG A 228 9.86 -22.82 -3.65
CA ARG A 228 9.73 -21.37 -3.49
C ARG A 228 8.37 -21.08 -2.86
N GLN A 229 8.38 -20.57 -1.64
CA GLN A 229 7.16 -20.25 -0.91
C GLN A 229 6.43 -19.12 -1.63
N GLN A 230 5.35 -19.45 -2.31
CA GLN A 230 4.47 -18.46 -2.95
C GLN A 230 3.40 -18.02 -1.95
N VAL A 231 3.11 -16.72 -1.92
CA VAL A 231 1.96 -16.18 -1.19
C VAL A 231 0.77 -16.19 -2.14
N ALA A 232 -0.28 -16.92 -1.79
CA ALA A 232 -1.51 -16.94 -2.59
C ALA A 232 -2.23 -15.59 -2.52
N PRO A 233 -2.97 -15.18 -3.57
CA PRO A 233 -3.74 -13.94 -3.58
C PRO A 233 -4.63 -13.82 -2.33
N GLY A 234 -4.54 -12.70 -1.62
CA GLY A 234 -5.34 -12.47 -0.42
C GLY A 234 -4.82 -13.14 0.86
N ARG A 235 -3.60 -13.69 0.84
CA ARG A 235 -3.00 -14.44 1.97
C ARG A 235 -1.68 -13.84 2.49
N HIS A 236 -1.44 -12.56 2.25
CA HIS A 236 -0.35 -11.82 2.90
C HIS A 236 -0.61 -11.70 4.40
N VAL A 237 0.47 -11.66 5.18
CA VAL A 237 0.41 -11.57 6.65
C VAL A 237 1.33 -10.46 7.12
N LEU A 238 0.97 -9.82 8.24
CA LEU A 238 1.85 -8.86 8.90
C LEU A 238 3.07 -9.61 9.48
N PRO A 239 4.30 -9.38 8.99
CA PRO A 239 5.48 -10.03 9.56
C PRO A 239 5.70 -9.53 10.98
N PRO A 240 6.14 -10.37 11.92
CA PRO A 240 6.54 -9.90 13.24
C PRO A 240 7.76 -8.97 13.12
N LEU A 241 7.88 -8.00 14.04
CA LEU A 241 9.12 -7.23 14.15
C LEU A 241 10.30 -8.14 14.53
N PRO A 242 11.50 -7.92 13.96
CA PRO A 242 12.68 -8.72 14.30
C PRO A 242 13.29 -8.35 15.67
N TYR A 243 12.69 -7.39 16.39
CA TYR A 243 13.08 -6.92 17.71
C TYR A 243 11.85 -6.41 18.49
N ARG A 244 12.01 -6.13 19.78
CA ARG A 244 10.95 -5.58 20.64
C ARG A 244 10.60 -4.14 20.23
N TYR A 245 9.36 -3.70 20.49
CA TYR A 245 8.91 -2.35 20.13
C TYR A 245 9.77 -1.22 20.74
N ASP A 246 10.33 -1.43 21.93
CA ASP A 246 11.18 -0.48 22.66
C ASP A 246 12.67 -0.56 22.27
N ALA A 247 13.05 -1.48 21.38
CA ALA A 247 14.46 -1.80 21.12
C ALA A 247 15.24 -0.67 20.39
N LEU A 248 14.54 0.25 19.73
CA LEU A 248 15.18 1.33 18.96
C LEU A 248 15.27 2.66 19.74
N GLU A 249 14.85 2.67 21.01
CA GLU A 249 15.01 3.85 21.85
C GLU A 249 16.50 4.14 22.13
N PRO A 250 16.89 5.43 22.23
CA PRO A 250 16.05 6.63 22.22
C PRO A 250 15.77 7.19 20.81
N HIS A 251 16.17 6.49 19.75
CA HIS A 251 16.14 7.00 18.37
C HIS A 251 14.76 6.92 17.74
N ILE A 252 13.96 5.90 18.07
CA ILE A 252 12.56 5.78 17.65
C ILE A 252 11.78 5.21 18.84
N SER A 253 10.74 5.91 19.29
CA SER A 253 9.99 5.57 20.49
C SER A 253 9.17 4.28 20.33
N GLU A 254 8.95 3.58 21.44
CA GLU A 254 8.09 2.38 21.47
C GLU A 254 6.68 2.68 20.91
N GLU A 255 6.13 3.85 21.24
CA GLU A 255 4.80 4.29 20.80
C GLU A 255 4.69 4.34 19.27
N ILE A 256 5.67 4.97 18.62
CA ILE A 256 5.76 5.01 17.16
C ILE A 256 5.86 3.60 16.61
N MET A 257 6.82 2.80 17.10
CA MET A 257 7.05 1.44 16.59
C MET A 257 5.80 0.56 16.70
N ARG A 258 5.05 0.69 17.79
CA ARG A 258 3.82 -0.08 18.01
C ARG A 258 2.70 0.34 17.07
N LEU A 259 2.43 1.64 16.93
CA LEU A 259 1.38 2.15 16.04
C LEU A 259 1.73 1.91 14.56
N HIS A 260 2.96 2.21 14.18
CA HIS A 260 3.46 2.07 12.81
C HIS A 260 3.39 0.61 12.33
N HIS A 261 3.73 -0.35 13.19
CA HIS A 261 3.58 -1.77 12.87
C HIS A 261 2.13 -2.28 12.97
N THR A 262 1.46 -2.09 14.11
CA THR A 262 0.18 -2.78 14.38
C THR A 262 -1.04 -2.10 13.76
N LYS A 263 -0.91 -0.84 13.32
CA LYS A 263 -1.98 -0.07 12.67
C LYS A 263 -1.66 0.21 11.22
N HIS A 264 -0.58 0.94 10.94
CA HIS A 264 -0.26 1.36 9.57
C HIS A 264 0.17 0.18 8.70
N HIS A 265 1.14 -0.64 9.15
CA HIS A 265 1.54 -1.81 8.35
C HIS A 265 0.42 -2.85 8.21
N GLN A 266 -0.36 -3.08 9.26
CA GLN A 266 -1.52 -3.98 9.21
C GLN A 266 -2.54 -3.53 8.14
N SER A 267 -2.85 -2.23 8.02
CA SER A 267 -3.81 -1.76 7.02
C SER A 267 -3.30 -1.95 5.59
N TYR A 268 -1.99 -1.89 5.35
CA TYR A 268 -1.41 -2.24 4.05
C TYR A 268 -1.55 -3.73 3.73
N VAL A 269 -1.35 -4.61 4.72
CA VAL A 269 -1.56 -6.06 4.53
C VAL A 269 -3.02 -6.34 4.19
N ASP A 270 -3.95 -5.78 4.96
CA ASP A 270 -5.39 -6.00 4.79
C ASP A 270 -5.89 -5.48 3.43
N GLY A 271 -5.47 -4.26 3.06
CA GLY A 271 -5.85 -3.65 1.79
C GLY A 271 -5.27 -4.36 0.57
N LEU A 272 -4.02 -4.83 0.63
CA LEU A 272 -3.42 -5.65 -0.44
C LEU A 272 -4.21 -6.95 -0.61
N ASN A 273 -4.49 -7.61 0.50
CA ASN A 273 -5.25 -8.85 0.50
C ASN A 273 -6.64 -8.67 -0.12
N GLN A 274 -7.31 -7.57 0.20
CA GLN A 274 -8.62 -7.26 -0.38
C GLN A 274 -8.52 -7.01 -1.88
N ALA A 275 -7.58 -6.17 -2.31
CA ALA A 275 -7.40 -5.85 -3.73
C ALA A 275 -7.15 -7.12 -4.56
N GLU A 276 -6.29 -8.02 -4.07
CA GLU A 276 -5.99 -9.29 -4.74
C GLU A 276 -7.21 -10.22 -4.85
N ARG A 277 -8.02 -10.34 -3.78
CA ARG A 277 -9.28 -11.11 -3.81
C ARG A 277 -10.26 -10.53 -4.83
N MET A 278 -10.44 -9.22 -4.84
CA MET A 278 -11.37 -8.56 -5.75
C MET A 278 -10.91 -8.65 -7.21
N MET A 279 -9.61 -8.59 -7.48
CA MET A 279 -9.07 -8.85 -8.82
C MET A 279 -9.25 -10.33 -9.24
N ALA A 280 -9.14 -11.28 -8.31
CA ALA A 280 -9.43 -12.68 -8.59
C ALA A 280 -10.91 -12.92 -8.91
N GLU A 281 -11.80 -12.30 -8.14
CA GLU A 281 -13.24 -12.34 -8.36
C GLU A 281 -13.65 -11.73 -9.71
N ALA A 282 -13.04 -10.60 -10.09
CA ALA A 282 -13.24 -9.98 -11.39
C ALA A 282 -12.92 -10.95 -12.54
N ARG A 283 -11.81 -11.70 -12.43
CA ARG A 283 -11.45 -12.75 -13.41
C ARG A 283 -12.45 -13.91 -13.42
N ARG A 284 -12.93 -14.33 -12.25
CA ARG A 284 -13.88 -15.45 -12.10
C ARG A 284 -15.25 -15.12 -12.68
N THR A 285 -15.72 -13.90 -12.46
CA THR A 285 -17.06 -13.43 -12.86
C THR A 285 -17.10 -12.74 -14.21
N ASN A 286 -15.93 -12.48 -14.82
CA ASN A 286 -15.80 -11.69 -16.04
C ASN A 286 -16.39 -10.27 -15.90
N ASN A 287 -16.38 -9.70 -14.69
CA ASN A 287 -16.80 -8.33 -14.40
C ASN A 287 -15.58 -7.48 -14.01
N PHE A 288 -15.23 -6.52 -14.86
CA PHE A 288 -14.03 -5.68 -14.70
C PHE A 288 -14.33 -4.21 -14.40
N ASP A 289 -15.58 -3.87 -14.03
CA ASP A 289 -16.01 -2.47 -13.83
C ASP A 289 -15.13 -1.71 -12.82
N LEU A 290 -14.64 -2.41 -11.79
CA LEU A 290 -13.78 -1.86 -10.74
C LEU A 290 -12.31 -2.26 -10.85
N LEU A 291 -11.87 -2.91 -11.95
CA LEU A 291 -10.52 -3.42 -12.05
C LEU A 291 -9.46 -2.33 -11.86
N LYS A 292 -9.64 -1.16 -12.49
CA LYS A 292 -8.76 0.00 -12.34
C LYS A 292 -8.63 0.46 -10.89
N HIS A 293 -9.71 0.40 -10.11
CA HIS A 293 -9.67 0.73 -8.69
C HIS A 293 -8.82 -0.27 -7.92
N TRP A 294 -9.08 -1.57 -8.10
CA TRP A 294 -8.36 -2.62 -7.37
C TRP A 294 -6.88 -2.71 -7.75
N GLU A 295 -6.50 -2.44 -9.00
CA GLU A 295 -5.09 -2.33 -9.40
C GLU A 295 -4.38 -1.17 -8.70
N ARG A 296 -5.07 -0.03 -8.53
CA ARG A 296 -4.54 1.11 -7.77
C ARG A 296 -4.37 0.77 -6.29
N GLU A 297 -5.36 0.10 -5.68
CA GLU A 297 -5.29 -0.34 -4.28
C GLU A 297 -4.16 -1.35 -4.08
N ALA A 298 -4.02 -2.32 -4.99
CA ALA A 298 -2.92 -3.29 -4.96
C ALA A 298 -1.56 -2.60 -5.05
N ALA A 299 -1.40 -1.58 -5.91
CA ALA A 299 -0.16 -0.83 -6.02
C ALA A 299 0.16 -0.06 -4.72
N PHE A 300 -0.82 0.65 -4.15
CA PHE A 300 -0.64 1.43 -2.93
C PHE A 300 -0.36 0.55 -1.71
N HIS A 301 -1.25 -0.40 -1.42
CA HIS A 301 -1.15 -1.29 -0.27
C HIS A 301 -0.01 -2.30 -0.43
N GLY A 302 0.22 -2.81 -1.64
CA GLY A 302 1.35 -3.69 -1.93
C GLY A 302 2.70 -3.03 -1.70
N SER A 303 2.89 -1.84 -2.26
CA SER A 303 4.14 -1.08 -2.04
C SER A 303 4.28 -0.69 -0.57
N GLY A 304 3.19 -0.33 0.11
CA GLY A 304 3.17 -0.05 1.54
C GLY A 304 3.63 -1.26 2.37
N HIS A 305 3.05 -2.43 2.14
CA HIS A 305 3.42 -3.68 2.81
C HIS A 305 4.89 -4.04 2.59
N TYR A 306 5.36 -3.99 1.34
CA TYR A 306 6.73 -4.37 1.02
C TYR A 306 7.75 -3.39 1.58
N LEU A 307 7.54 -2.08 1.45
CA LEU A 307 8.47 -1.07 1.97
C LEU A 307 8.55 -1.11 3.50
N HIS A 308 7.43 -1.26 4.21
CA HIS A 308 7.46 -1.40 5.68
C HIS A 308 8.14 -2.70 6.11
N THR A 309 7.90 -3.81 5.41
CA THR A 309 8.62 -5.06 5.66
C THR A 309 10.12 -4.87 5.52
N ILE A 310 10.60 -4.12 4.51
CA ILE A 310 12.03 -3.81 4.36
C ILE A 310 12.50 -2.90 5.51
N PHE A 311 11.73 -1.86 5.83
CA PHE A 311 12.04 -0.88 6.88
C PHE A 311 12.31 -1.52 8.24
N TRP A 312 11.49 -2.48 8.67
CA TRP A 312 11.69 -3.17 9.95
C TRP A 312 13.02 -3.92 10.00
N TYR A 313 13.41 -4.60 8.93
CA TYR A 313 14.67 -5.36 8.90
C TYR A 313 15.89 -4.46 8.66
N ASN A 314 15.69 -3.30 8.04
CA ASN A 314 16.71 -2.26 7.88
C ASN A 314 17.08 -1.54 9.17
N MET A 315 16.43 -1.85 10.30
CA MET A 315 16.77 -1.29 11.61
C MET A 315 17.17 -2.39 12.61
N HIS A 316 17.98 -2.04 13.60
CA HIS A 316 18.42 -2.94 14.66
C HIS A 316 18.87 -2.15 15.90
N PRO A 317 18.66 -2.66 17.14
CA PRO A 317 19.13 -2.01 18.38
C PRO A 317 20.65 -1.75 18.42
N GLU A 318 21.43 -2.67 17.84
CA GLU A 318 22.89 -2.53 17.67
C GLU A 318 23.27 -2.00 16.28
N GLY A 319 22.37 -1.25 15.65
CA GLY A 319 22.59 -0.66 14.33
C GLY A 319 23.54 0.53 14.34
N GLY A 320 23.49 1.29 13.24
CA GLY A 320 24.32 2.47 13.04
C GLY A 320 25.71 2.15 12.52
N GLY A 321 26.59 3.15 12.57
CA GLY A 321 27.92 3.08 11.96
C GLY A 321 27.84 3.08 10.42
N GLU A 322 28.73 2.31 9.79
CA GLU A 322 28.92 2.30 8.33
C GLU A 322 28.92 0.85 7.80
N PRO A 323 28.48 0.61 6.56
CA PRO A 323 28.59 -0.71 5.94
C PRO A 323 30.05 -1.10 5.77
N ARG A 324 30.29 -2.41 5.65
CA ARG A 324 31.61 -2.98 5.40
C ARG A 324 31.56 -3.80 4.11
N GLY A 325 32.65 -4.51 3.80
CA GLY A 325 32.65 -5.52 2.74
C GLY A 325 32.31 -4.98 1.35
N GLU A 326 31.58 -5.80 0.59
CA GLU A 326 31.24 -5.52 -0.81
C GLU A 326 30.28 -4.34 -0.93
N LEU A 327 29.31 -4.23 -0.01
CA LEU A 327 28.37 -3.11 -0.02
C LEU A 327 29.10 -1.78 0.16
N ARG A 328 30.08 -1.72 1.08
CA ARG A 328 30.89 -0.50 1.27
C ARG A 328 31.64 -0.12 0.00
N ALA A 329 32.32 -1.10 -0.62
CA ALA A 329 33.07 -0.86 -1.84
C ALA A 329 32.17 -0.40 -2.99
N GLN A 330 30.97 -0.96 -3.11
CA GLN A 330 29.99 -0.57 -4.12
C GLN A 330 29.45 0.87 -3.87
N ILE A 331 29.17 1.23 -2.62
CA ILE A 331 28.78 2.61 -2.26
C ILE A 331 29.89 3.61 -2.62
N GLU A 332 31.15 3.30 -2.31
CA GLU A 332 32.27 4.17 -2.65
C GLU A 332 32.47 4.30 -4.16
N ARG A 333 32.21 3.23 -4.91
CA ARG A 333 32.27 3.25 -6.37
C ARG A 333 31.21 4.17 -6.99
N ASP A 334 29.97 4.08 -6.52
CA ASP A 334 28.83 4.75 -7.17
C ASP A 334 28.60 6.18 -6.67
N PHE A 335 28.94 6.45 -5.40
CA PHE A 335 28.73 7.76 -4.77
C PHE A 335 30.05 8.47 -4.41
N GLY A 336 31.20 7.86 -4.69
CA GLY A 336 32.54 8.39 -4.42
C GLY A 336 33.01 8.20 -2.97
N SER A 337 32.11 8.24 -1.99
CA SER A 337 32.40 7.90 -0.59
C SER A 337 31.12 7.60 0.19
N PHE A 338 31.24 6.91 1.32
CA PHE A 338 30.10 6.75 2.22
C PHE A 338 29.55 8.07 2.77
N THR A 339 30.43 9.05 3.06
CA THR A 339 29.99 10.38 3.49
C THR A 339 29.16 11.08 2.42
N ALA A 340 29.57 10.99 1.15
CA ALA A 340 28.82 11.56 0.03
C ALA A 340 27.49 10.84 -0.19
N PHE A 341 27.48 9.50 -0.11
CA PHE A 341 26.25 8.70 -0.11
C PHE A 341 25.29 9.11 1.01
N ARG A 342 25.77 9.13 2.27
CA ARG A 342 24.95 9.46 3.45
C ARG A 342 24.35 10.85 3.32
N ARG A 343 25.13 11.82 2.82
CA ARG A 343 24.65 13.18 2.53
C ARG A 343 23.56 13.16 1.47
N HIS A 344 23.78 12.52 0.32
CA HIS A 344 22.78 12.44 -0.74
C HIS A 344 21.49 11.78 -0.24
N PHE A 345 21.59 10.64 0.44
CA PHE A 345 20.42 9.93 0.99
C PHE A 345 19.66 10.79 2.01
N THR A 346 20.39 11.48 2.90
CA THR A 346 19.79 12.38 3.90
C THR A 346 19.04 13.54 3.25
N GLU A 347 19.63 14.19 2.24
CA GLU A 347 18.97 15.29 1.54
C GLU A 347 17.76 14.81 0.74
N ALA A 348 17.83 13.62 0.11
CA ALA A 348 16.68 13.00 -0.53
C ALA A 348 15.54 12.68 0.48
N ALA A 349 15.87 12.23 1.69
CA ALA A 349 14.87 11.99 2.73
C ALA A 349 14.22 13.30 3.22
N LYS A 350 15.00 14.36 3.38
CA LYS A 350 14.48 15.68 3.80
C LYS A 350 13.55 16.27 2.75
N SER A 351 13.94 16.24 1.47
CA SER A 351 13.23 16.89 0.37
C SER A 351 12.07 16.07 -0.20
N ALA A 352 11.81 14.87 0.32
CA ALA A 352 10.68 14.06 -0.13
C ALA A 352 9.36 14.85 0.04
N GLU A 353 8.68 15.10 -1.08
CA GLU A 353 7.48 15.92 -1.14
C GLU A 353 6.28 15.24 -0.46
N GLY A 354 5.75 15.88 0.59
CA GLY A 354 4.62 15.37 1.35
C GLY A 354 4.96 14.06 2.07
N VAL A 355 4.22 13.01 1.72
CA VAL A 355 4.38 11.65 2.26
C VAL A 355 5.19 10.78 1.30
N GLY A 356 6.20 10.07 1.80
CA GLY A 356 7.09 9.31 0.94
C GLY A 356 8.26 8.62 1.62
N TRP A 357 9.24 8.25 0.81
CA TRP A 357 10.41 7.45 1.20
C TRP A 357 11.68 7.95 0.52
N ALA A 358 12.82 7.77 1.18
CA ALA A 358 14.12 7.71 0.51
C ALA A 358 14.56 6.25 0.38
N LEU A 359 15.07 5.89 -0.80
CA LEU A 359 15.41 4.50 -1.15
C LEU A 359 16.83 4.45 -1.71
N LEU A 360 17.67 3.58 -1.15
CA LEU A 360 18.87 3.07 -1.80
C LEU A 360 18.46 1.82 -2.54
N VAL A 361 18.68 1.78 -3.85
CA VAL A 361 18.27 0.67 -4.69
C VAL A 361 19.47 0.09 -5.45
N TRP A 362 19.42 -1.20 -5.75
CA TRP A 362 20.21 -1.77 -6.84
C TRP A 362 19.43 -1.57 -8.15
N ALA A 363 20.09 -1.02 -9.16
CA ALA A 363 19.54 -0.88 -10.51
C ALA A 363 20.10 -2.00 -11.41
N PRO A 364 19.37 -3.10 -11.66
CA PRO A 364 19.93 -4.29 -12.31
C PRO A 364 20.40 -4.09 -13.75
N ARG A 365 19.83 -3.11 -14.48
CA ARG A 365 20.26 -2.73 -15.84
C ARG A 365 21.51 -1.86 -15.84
N ALA A 366 21.61 -0.95 -14.88
CA ALA A 366 22.73 -0.04 -14.77
C ALA A 366 23.93 -0.66 -14.03
N HIS A 367 23.69 -1.77 -13.32
CA HIS A 367 24.67 -2.47 -12.48
C HIS A 367 25.35 -1.55 -11.45
N ARG A 368 24.55 -0.69 -10.81
CA ARG A 368 25.00 0.26 -9.81
C ARG A 368 23.92 0.50 -8.77
N LEU A 369 24.32 1.09 -7.65
CA LEU A 369 23.45 1.66 -6.65
C LEU A 369 22.92 3.02 -7.11
N GLU A 370 21.67 3.30 -6.77
CA GLU A 370 21.03 4.60 -7.00
C GLU A 370 20.26 5.03 -5.76
N ILE A 371 20.07 6.35 -5.59
CA ILE A 371 19.17 6.91 -4.59
C ILE A 371 17.93 7.42 -5.31
N LEU A 372 16.76 6.96 -4.88
CA LEU A 372 15.47 7.38 -5.40
C LEU A 372 14.59 7.90 -4.27
N GLN A 373 13.56 8.66 -4.64
CA GLN A 373 12.45 9.02 -3.76
C GLN A 373 11.19 8.31 -4.24
N ALA A 374 10.40 7.77 -3.32
CA ALA A 374 9.05 7.30 -3.64
C ALA A 374 8.02 8.22 -2.98
N LYS A 375 7.08 8.74 -3.77
CA LYS A 375 5.92 9.49 -3.26
C LYS A 375 4.82 8.49 -2.89
N LYS A 376 4.16 8.72 -1.77
CA LYS A 376 3.29 7.73 -1.10
C LYS A 376 4.06 6.42 -0.84
N HIS A 377 3.76 5.35 -1.57
CA HIS A 377 4.54 4.10 -1.56
C HIS A 377 4.96 3.65 -2.97
N GLN A 378 4.16 3.98 -3.98
CA GLN A 378 4.19 3.39 -5.32
C GLN A 378 4.50 4.40 -6.44
N LEU A 379 4.58 5.70 -6.14
CA LEU A 379 4.80 6.74 -7.14
C LEU A 379 6.26 7.18 -7.16
N MET A 380 6.74 7.63 -8.33
CA MET A 380 8.13 8.09 -8.56
C MET A 380 9.23 7.03 -8.38
N ALA A 381 8.87 5.75 -8.22
CA ALA A 381 9.82 4.65 -8.27
C ALA A 381 10.13 4.26 -9.72
N GLN A 382 11.37 3.88 -9.98
CA GLN A 382 11.76 3.25 -11.24
C GLN A 382 11.37 1.77 -11.21
N TRP A 383 10.66 1.28 -12.23
CA TRP A 383 10.39 -0.16 -12.33
C TRP A 383 11.69 -0.93 -12.52
N ASP A 384 11.72 -2.19 -12.04
CA ASP A 384 12.87 -3.10 -12.15
C ASP A 384 14.01 -2.86 -11.15
N VAL A 385 13.95 -1.81 -10.31
CA VAL A 385 14.94 -1.60 -9.24
C VAL A 385 14.61 -2.41 -7.99
N ILE A 386 15.63 -2.74 -7.20
CA ILE A 386 15.49 -3.54 -5.98
C ILE A 386 15.85 -2.69 -4.75
N PRO A 387 14.91 -2.33 -3.87
CA PRO A 387 15.21 -1.58 -2.65
C PRO A 387 16.08 -2.36 -1.66
N LEU A 388 17.11 -1.71 -1.14
CA LEU A 388 18.11 -2.28 -0.22
C LEU A 388 18.01 -1.63 1.17
N LEU A 389 18.04 -0.30 1.20
CA LEU A 389 17.85 0.52 2.39
C LEU A 389 16.71 1.51 2.13
N VAL A 390 15.69 1.49 2.99
CA VAL A 390 14.52 2.36 2.87
C VAL A 390 14.33 3.17 4.14
N LEU A 391 13.91 4.42 4.00
CA LEU A 391 13.57 5.31 5.11
C LEU A 391 12.17 5.87 4.90
N ASP A 392 11.25 5.54 5.80
CA ASP A 392 9.91 6.11 5.86
C ASP A 392 9.97 7.55 6.35
N VAL A 393 9.50 8.51 5.54
CA VAL A 393 9.37 9.92 5.94
C VAL A 393 7.92 10.40 5.90
N TRP A 394 6.96 9.48 5.96
CA TRP A 394 5.59 9.78 6.35
C TRP A 394 5.57 10.33 7.78
N GLU A 395 4.68 11.28 8.05
CA GLU A 395 4.61 11.92 9.37
C GLU A 395 4.30 10.92 10.50
N HIS A 396 3.53 9.86 10.23
CA HIS A 396 3.29 8.80 11.21
C HIS A 396 4.57 8.13 11.73
N ALA A 397 5.66 8.17 10.97
CA ALA A 397 6.92 7.50 11.32
C ALA A 397 7.75 8.28 12.36
N TYR A 398 7.43 9.57 12.59
CA TYR A 398 8.26 10.41 13.45
C TYR A 398 7.50 11.45 14.28
N TYR A 399 6.29 11.85 13.90
CA TYR A 399 5.65 13.05 14.43
C TYR A 399 5.38 12.98 15.94
N LEU A 400 5.07 11.80 16.49
CA LEU A 400 4.82 11.66 17.93
C LEU A 400 6.06 12.06 18.77
N GLN A 401 7.27 11.78 18.29
CA GLN A 401 8.52 12.05 18.99
C GLN A 401 9.23 13.33 18.50
N TYR A 402 9.25 13.57 17.19
CA TYR A 402 10.03 14.65 16.56
C TYR A 402 9.18 15.83 16.07
N LYS A 403 7.83 15.73 16.14
CA LYS A 403 6.90 16.75 15.66
C LYS A 403 7.22 17.13 14.22
N ASN A 404 7.37 18.42 13.92
CA ASN A 404 7.72 18.93 12.59
C ASN A 404 9.22 18.82 12.26
N ASP A 405 10.08 18.38 13.19
CA ASP A 405 11.53 18.25 12.98
C ASP A 405 11.90 16.92 12.32
N ARG A 406 11.53 16.78 11.04
CA ARG A 406 11.92 15.63 10.21
C ARG A 406 13.45 15.46 10.15
N ALA A 407 14.21 16.55 10.21
CA ALA A 407 15.67 16.49 10.11
C ALA A 407 16.29 15.76 11.31
N ALA A 408 15.81 16.05 12.53
CA ALA A 408 16.22 15.34 13.73
C ALA A 408 15.89 13.85 13.66
N TYR A 409 14.69 13.49 13.18
CA TYR A 409 14.31 12.09 12.97
C TYR A 409 15.31 11.36 12.05
N ILE A 410 15.63 11.95 10.88
CA ILE A 410 16.55 11.35 9.91
C ILE A 410 17.96 11.21 10.52
N GLU A 411 18.42 12.21 11.27
CA GLU A 411 19.70 12.16 11.97
C GLU A 411 19.76 11.01 12.97
N HIS A 412 18.69 10.83 13.76
CA HIS A 412 18.60 9.75 14.74
C HIS A 412 18.44 8.37 14.12
N TRP A 413 17.67 8.25 13.04
CA TRP A 413 17.47 6.99 12.31
C TRP A 413 18.80 6.38 11.83
N TRP A 414 19.77 7.21 11.42
CA TRP A 414 21.10 6.72 11.04
C TRP A 414 21.80 5.89 12.13
N ASN A 415 21.45 6.06 13.41
CA ASN A 415 22.03 5.32 14.53
C ASN A 415 21.44 3.92 14.71
N VAL A 416 20.33 3.59 14.04
CA VAL A 416 19.69 2.27 14.13
C VAL A 416 19.74 1.50 12.81
N VAL A 417 20.37 2.03 11.76
CA VAL A 417 20.48 1.34 10.46
C VAL A 417 21.20 0.00 10.60
N ASN A 418 20.55 -1.07 10.17
CA ASN A 418 21.08 -2.42 10.15
C ASN A 418 21.83 -2.71 8.84
N TRP A 419 23.11 -2.32 8.78
CA TRP A 419 23.94 -2.54 7.61
C TRP A 419 24.10 -4.01 7.21
N ARG A 420 23.96 -4.97 8.15
CA ARG A 420 24.02 -6.40 7.83
C ARG A 420 22.86 -6.80 6.93
N ASN A 421 21.64 -6.36 7.26
CA ASN A 421 20.48 -6.63 6.43
C ASN A 421 20.57 -5.96 5.05
N VAL A 422 21.09 -4.73 4.99
CA VAL A 422 21.30 -4.03 3.71
C VAL A 422 22.32 -4.77 2.85
N GLU A 423 23.39 -5.29 3.44
CA GLU A 423 24.44 -6.06 2.75
C GLU A 423 23.91 -7.42 2.25
N GLU A 424 23.13 -8.14 3.06
CA GLU A 424 22.44 -9.37 2.65
C GLU A 424 21.51 -9.13 1.46
N ARG A 425 20.68 -8.08 1.52
CA ARG A 425 19.81 -7.68 0.41
C ARG A 425 20.61 -7.32 -0.83
N PHE A 426 21.72 -6.59 -0.67
CA PHE A 426 22.61 -6.23 -1.75
C PHE A 426 23.20 -7.47 -2.44
N HIS A 427 23.67 -8.45 -1.66
CA HIS A 427 24.24 -9.70 -2.20
C HIS A 427 23.23 -10.50 -3.03
N GLU A 428 21.96 -10.55 -2.62
CA GLU A 428 20.91 -11.17 -3.43
C GLU A 428 20.55 -10.33 -4.66
N ALA A 429 20.39 -9.01 -4.48
CA ALA A 429 20.02 -8.11 -5.56
C ALA A 429 21.06 -8.06 -6.69
N GLN A 430 22.36 -8.04 -6.36
CA GLN A 430 23.43 -7.94 -7.37
C GLN A 430 23.54 -9.17 -8.28
N LYS A 431 22.92 -10.30 -7.91
CA LYS A 431 22.79 -11.49 -8.78
C LYS A 431 21.84 -11.22 -9.95
N LEU A 432 20.87 -10.32 -9.78
CA LEU A 432 19.99 -9.85 -10.85
C LEU A 432 20.77 -8.86 -11.73
N ARG A 433 21.15 -9.30 -12.93
CA ARG A 433 21.90 -8.51 -13.91
C ARG A 433 21.21 -8.59 -15.26
N TRP A 434 20.39 -7.58 -15.55
CA TRP A 434 19.81 -7.43 -16.88
C TRP A 434 20.83 -6.84 -17.83
N GLN A 435 20.65 -7.09 -19.13
CA GLN A 435 21.49 -6.47 -20.15
C GLN A 435 21.33 -4.93 -20.10
N PRO A 436 22.42 -4.16 -20.00
CA PRO A 436 22.39 -2.72 -20.22
C PRO A 436 22.08 -2.43 -21.69
N PHE A 437 21.14 -1.55 -21.99
CA PHE A 437 20.88 -1.06 -23.34
C PHE A 437 20.57 0.43 -23.34
#